data_AF-A0A9X2WRY1-F1
#
_entry.id   AF-A0A9X2WRY1-F1
#
_cell.length_a   1.000
_cell.length_b   1.000
_cell.length_c   1.000
_cell.angle_alpha   90.00
_cell.angle_beta   90.00
_cell.angle_gamma   90.00
#
_symmetry.space_group_name_H-M   'P 1'
#
loop_
_entity.id
_entity.type
_entity.pdbx_description
1 polymer ?
#
loop_
_entity_poly.entity_id
_entity_poly.type
_entity_poly.pdbx_seq_one_letter_code
_entity_poly.pdbx_strand_id
1 'polypeptide(L)'
;MTTLKLFDIEHAWGLPRKVSPRFGARLILRGLHLDYLNDRASFVGEFSPEVRKRFNHAFPKLVKQLERLVVTGEVDAREQHCVTIEHDDFTCEADTLGSHGYLYIAVYQTADKPLPALTHSPSITL
;
A
#
# COMPACT_ATOMS: atom_id res chain seq x y z
N MET A 1 27.02 18.91 0.88
CA MET A 1 26.52 17.97 1.90
C MET A 1 25.05 18.28 2.15
N THR A 2 24.18 17.78 1.28
CA THR A 2 22.74 17.95 1.45
C THR A 2 22.30 16.80 2.33
N THR A 3 22.09 17.10 3.60
CA THR A 3 21.47 16.21 4.56
C THR A 3 20.11 15.80 3.98
N LEU A 4 20.07 14.64 3.35
CA LEU A 4 18.83 13.93 3.10
C LEU A 4 18.15 13.88 4.47
N LYS A 5 17.04 14.60 4.58
CA LYS A 5 16.13 14.50 5.72
C LYS A 5 15.65 13.05 5.75
N LEU A 6 16.44 12.22 6.41
CA LEU A 6 16.12 10.85 6.78
C LEU A 6 14.99 10.81 7.84
N PHE A 7 14.46 11.98 8.21
CA PHE A 7 13.45 12.21 9.23
C PHE A 7 12.05 12.55 8.69
N ASP A 8 11.84 12.60 7.36
CA ASP A 8 10.48 12.65 6.78
C ASP A 8 9.90 11.25 6.50
N ILE A 9 10.54 10.18 7.02
CA ILE A 9 9.92 8.86 7.18
C ILE A 9 9.30 8.82 8.58
N GLU A 10 8.42 9.77 8.87
CA GLU A 10 7.69 9.80 10.14
C GLU A 10 6.68 8.63 10.13
N HIS A 11 7.08 7.50 10.70
CA HIS A 11 6.22 6.43 11.23
C HIS A 11 4.99 6.02 10.38
N ALA A 12 5.14 5.92 9.06
CA ALA A 12 4.09 5.35 8.24
C ALA A 12 4.09 3.82 8.44
N TRP A 13 3.09 3.29 9.13
CA TRP A 13 2.96 1.84 9.38
C TRP A 13 2.78 1.01 8.10
N GLY A 14 2.43 1.65 6.98
CA GLY A 14 2.19 0.99 5.69
C GLY A 14 3.40 0.91 4.77
N LEU A 15 3.14 0.56 3.51
CA LEU A 15 4.20 0.50 2.49
C LEU A 15 4.74 1.90 2.15
N PRO A 16 6.07 2.07 2.05
CA PRO A 16 6.66 3.34 1.68
C PRO A 16 6.36 3.65 0.20
N ARG A 17 5.51 4.64 -0.04
CA ARG A 17 5.18 5.15 -1.38
C ARG A 17 5.37 6.65 -1.47
N LYS A 18 5.77 7.13 -2.66
CA LYS A 18 5.97 8.56 -2.93
C LYS A 18 4.67 9.32 -3.22
N VAL A 19 3.55 8.62 -3.35
CA VAL A 19 2.23 9.21 -3.61
C VAL A 19 1.64 9.85 -2.37
N SER A 20 1.05 11.04 -2.52
CA SER A 20 0.32 11.76 -1.49
C SER A 20 -0.88 12.44 -2.15
N PRO A 21 -2.09 12.38 -1.56
CA PRO A 21 -2.41 11.79 -0.26
C PRO A 21 -2.51 10.25 -0.31
N ARG A 22 -2.24 9.58 0.83
CA ARG A 22 -2.35 8.12 0.96
C ARG A 22 -2.70 7.68 2.39
N PHE A 23 -3.25 6.49 2.51
CA PHE A 23 -3.42 5.75 3.74
C PHE A 23 -2.44 4.58 3.79
N GLY A 24 -1.70 4.43 4.88
CA GLY A 24 -0.82 3.28 5.11
C GLY A 24 -1.22 2.54 6.38
N ALA A 25 -1.19 1.22 6.35
CA ALA A 25 -1.43 0.41 7.54
C ALA A 25 -0.60 -0.88 7.55
N ARG A 26 -0.38 -1.41 8.76
CA ARG A 26 0.19 -2.74 8.98
C ARG A 26 -0.89 -3.67 9.53
N LEU A 27 -1.39 -4.55 8.68
CA LEU A 27 -2.37 -5.57 9.06
C LEU A 27 -1.65 -6.77 9.69
N ILE A 28 -2.30 -7.42 10.66
CA ILE A 28 -1.79 -8.67 11.24
C ILE A 28 -2.29 -9.82 10.38
N LEU A 29 -1.37 -10.64 9.90
CA LEU A 29 -1.67 -11.86 9.17
C LEU A 29 -1.74 -13.04 10.14
N ARG A 30 -2.95 -13.52 10.43
CA ARG A 30 -3.21 -14.68 11.30
C ARG A 30 -3.71 -15.85 10.47
N GLY A 31 -2.78 -16.68 9.99
CA GLY A 31 -3.11 -17.76 9.06
C GLY A 31 -3.59 -17.17 7.74
N LEU A 32 -4.88 -17.31 7.45
CA LEU A 32 -5.52 -16.80 6.22
C LEU A 32 -6.36 -15.53 6.44
N HIS A 33 -6.33 -14.96 7.66
CA HIS A 33 -7.14 -13.79 8.04
C HIS A 33 -6.27 -12.55 8.24
N LEU A 34 -6.84 -11.38 7.94
CA LEU A 34 -6.18 -10.08 8.12
C LEU A 34 -6.90 -9.24 9.17
N ASP A 35 -6.19 -8.90 10.25
CA ASP A 35 -6.72 -8.01 11.27
C ASP A 35 -6.20 -6.57 11.10
N TYR A 36 -7.16 -5.64 11.08
CA TYR A 36 -6.89 -4.22 11.05
C TYR A 36 -6.78 -3.64 12.47
N LEU A 37 -5.74 -2.85 12.70
CA LEU A 37 -5.48 -2.14 13.95
C LEU A 37 -5.28 -0.65 13.66
N ASN A 38 -6.10 0.18 14.29
CA ASN A 38 -6.10 1.62 14.05
C ASN A 38 -4.82 2.31 14.56
N ASP A 39 -4.20 1.80 15.63
CA ASP A 39 -2.91 2.28 16.14
C ASP A 39 -1.73 1.94 15.21
N ARG A 40 -1.95 1.06 14.23
CA ARG A 40 -0.99 0.65 13.20
C ARG A 40 -1.38 1.17 11.82
N ALA A 41 -2.02 2.33 11.78
CA ALA A 41 -2.47 2.98 10.57
C ALA A 41 -2.19 4.48 10.63
N SER A 42 -1.92 5.08 9.48
CA SER A 42 -1.59 6.49 9.36
C SER A 42 -1.98 7.01 7.99
N PHE A 43 -2.47 8.25 7.93
CA PHE A 43 -2.60 8.99 6.69
C PHE A 43 -1.35 9.84 6.46
N VAL A 44 -0.90 9.91 5.22
CA VAL A 44 0.14 10.84 4.77
C VAL A 44 -0.48 11.78 3.75
N GLY A 45 -0.37 13.08 3.97
CA GLY A 45 -1.19 14.07 3.28
C GLY A 45 -2.65 14.03 3.76
N GLU A 46 -3.53 14.76 3.07
CA GLU A 46 -4.93 14.89 3.46
C GLU A 46 -5.87 14.47 2.33
N PHE A 47 -6.72 13.47 2.60
CA PHE A 47 -7.89 13.20 1.77
C PHE A 47 -8.96 14.26 2.02
N SER A 48 -9.57 14.77 0.93
CA SER A 48 -10.76 15.62 1.02
C SER A 48 -11.88 14.88 1.77
N PRO A 49 -12.84 15.59 2.38
CA PRO A 49 -13.95 14.97 3.09
C PRO A 49 -14.73 13.96 2.24
N GLU A 50 -14.92 14.24 0.95
CA GLU A 50 -15.62 13.40 -0.01
C GLU A 50 -14.83 12.12 -0.30
N VAL A 51 -13.52 12.25 -0.51
CA VAL A 51 -12.61 11.11 -0.72
C VAL A 51 -12.56 10.24 0.53
N ARG A 52 -12.48 10.84 1.73
CA ARG A 52 -12.45 10.13 3.01
C ARG A 52 -13.73 9.33 3.25
N LYS A 53 -14.89 9.91 2.91
CA LYS A 53 -16.17 9.20 2.97
C LYS A 53 -16.16 7.97 2.06
N ARG A 54 -15.74 8.12 0.80
CA ARG A 54 -15.63 6.98 -0.14
C ARG A 54 -14.63 5.94 0.34
N PHE A 55 -13.47 6.38 0.84
CA PHE A 55 -12.44 5.50 1.40
C PHE A 55 -12.99 4.62 2.54
N ASN A 56 -13.76 5.20 3.47
CA ASN A 56 -14.37 4.43 4.57
C ASN A 56 -15.32 3.33 4.08
N HIS A 57 -15.95 3.50 2.91
CA HIS A 57 -16.78 2.46 2.29
C HIS A 57 -15.95 1.43 1.50
N ALA A 58 -14.87 1.85 0.85
CA ALA A 58 -14.01 1.00 0.04
C ALA A 58 -13.06 0.13 0.88
N PHE A 59 -12.53 0.65 1.97
CA PHE A 59 -11.47 0.02 2.75
C PHE A 59 -11.82 -1.39 3.27
N PRO A 60 -13.01 -1.65 3.87
CA PRO A 60 -13.37 -3.01 4.28
C PRO A 60 -13.44 -4.01 3.11
N LYS A 61 -13.77 -3.54 1.90
CA LYS A 61 -13.84 -4.39 0.70
C LYS A 61 -12.45 -4.68 0.15
N LEU A 62 -11.54 -3.71 0.21
CA LEU A 62 -10.12 -3.88 -0.11
C LEU A 62 -9.48 -4.92 0.83
N VAL A 63 -9.72 -4.83 2.14
CA VAL A 63 -9.21 -5.83 3.11
C VAL A 63 -9.72 -7.23 2.77
N LYS A 64 -11.02 -7.39 2.49
CA LYS A 64 -11.58 -8.68 2.06
C LYS A 64 -10.98 -9.20 0.75
N GLN A 65 -10.63 -8.32 -0.18
CA GLN A 65 -9.91 -8.69 -1.40
C GLN A 65 -8.52 -9.24 -1.08
N LEU A 66 -7.77 -8.56 -0.19
CA LEU A 66 -6.44 -9.02 0.24
C LEU A 66 -6.50 -10.37 0.94
N GLU A 67 -7.51 -10.62 1.79
CA GLU A 67 -7.71 -11.93 2.42
C GLU A 67 -7.91 -13.04 1.39
N ARG A 68 -8.65 -12.77 0.31
CA ARG A 68 -8.79 -13.74 -0.78
C ARG A 68 -7.45 -14.03 -1.45
N LEU A 69 -6.60 -13.03 -1.64
CA LEU A 69 -5.25 -13.23 -2.21
C LEU A 69 -4.33 -14.03 -1.28
N VAL A 70 -4.49 -13.88 0.04
CA VAL A 70 -3.82 -14.73 1.03
C VAL A 70 -4.32 -16.17 0.91
N VAL A 71 -5.63 -16.39 0.79
CA VAL A 71 -6.22 -17.73 0.63
C VAL A 71 -5.77 -18.41 -0.66
N THR A 72 -5.64 -17.67 -1.77
CA THR A 72 -5.15 -18.22 -3.05
C THR A 72 -3.64 -18.42 -3.08
N GLY A 73 -2.90 -17.88 -2.10
CA GLY A 73 -1.44 -17.92 -2.05
C GLY A 73 -0.75 -16.88 -2.94
N GLU A 74 -1.49 -15.94 -3.53
CA GLU A 74 -0.89 -14.80 -4.24
C GLU A 74 -0.17 -13.84 -3.29
N VAL A 75 -0.58 -13.82 -2.02
CA VAL A 75 0.12 -13.16 -0.92
C VAL A 75 0.62 -14.24 0.04
N ASP A 76 1.93 -14.50 0.00
CA ASP A 76 2.60 -15.41 0.96
C ASP A 76 3.29 -14.61 2.06
N ALA A 77 3.07 -15.03 3.32
CA ALA A 77 3.73 -14.47 4.51
C ALA A 77 5.26 -14.54 4.46
N ARG A 78 5.81 -15.47 3.68
CA ARG A 78 7.23 -15.83 3.61
C ARG A 78 7.95 -15.19 2.43
N GLU A 79 7.21 -14.83 1.38
CA GLU A 79 7.78 -14.28 0.16
C GLU A 79 7.46 -12.80 0.05
N GLN A 80 8.50 -12.01 -0.23
CA GLN A 80 8.32 -10.60 -0.53
C GLN A 80 7.79 -10.46 -1.96
N HIS A 81 6.49 -10.21 -2.07
CA HIS A 81 5.82 -9.97 -3.33
C HIS A 81 4.77 -8.88 -3.16
N CYS A 82 4.91 -7.80 -3.93
CA CYS A 82 3.96 -6.70 -3.90
C CYS A 82 2.80 -6.99 -4.86
N VAL A 83 1.60 -7.14 -4.32
CA VAL A 83 0.36 -7.24 -5.09
C VAL A 83 -0.31 -5.86 -5.19
N THR A 84 -1.08 -5.65 -6.27
CA THR A 84 -1.85 -4.42 -6.48
C THR A 84 -3.29 -4.80 -6.80
N ILE A 85 -4.24 -4.26 -6.05
CA ILE A 85 -5.68 -4.39 -6.30
C ILE A 85 -6.32 -3.02 -6.43
N GLU A 86 -7.42 -2.94 -7.16
CA GLU A 86 -8.17 -1.70 -7.33
C GLU A 86 -9.65 -1.91 -6.96
N HIS A 87 -10.24 -0.93 -6.29
CA HIS A 87 -11.66 -0.93 -5.90
C HIS A 87 -12.19 0.49 -5.66
N ASP A 88 -13.36 0.83 -6.22
CA ASP A 88 -14.05 2.12 -6.03
C ASP A 88 -13.10 3.35 -6.17
N ASP A 89 -12.31 3.39 -7.25
CA ASP A 89 -11.30 4.42 -7.57
C ASP A 89 -10.09 4.50 -6.62
N PHE A 90 -9.88 3.49 -5.79
CA PHE A 90 -8.69 3.35 -4.97
C PHE A 90 -7.80 2.23 -5.49
N THR A 91 -6.50 2.50 -5.53
CA THR A 91 -5.45 1.50 -5.67
C THR A 91 -4.94 1.13 -4.28
N CYS A 92 -4.85 -0.17 -4.01
CA CYS A 92 -4.21 -0.71 -2.81
C CYS A 92 -3.04 -1.59 -3.24
N GLU A 93 -1.84 -1.21 -2.80
CA GLU A 93 -0.65 -2.05 -2.90
C GLU A 93 -0.43 -2.73 -1.56
N ALA A 94 -0.06 -4.00 -1.59
CA ALA A 94 0.17 -4.80 -0.39
C ALA A 94 1.38 -5.71 -0.55
N ASP A 95 2.20 -5.85 0.49
CA ASP A 95 3.40 -6.70 0.50
C ASP A 95 3.67 -7.15 1.94
N THR A 96 4.05 -8.41 2.12
CA THR A 96 4.36 -8.99 3.44
C THR A 96 5.75 -8.62 3.91
N LEU A 97 6.64 -8.19 3.00
CA LEU A 97 8.05 -7.91 3.22
C LEU A 97 8.78 -9.09 3.90
N GLY A 98 8.33 -10.33 3.66
CA GLY A 98 8.86 -11.53 4.30
C GLY A 98 8.74 -11.52 5.83
N SER A 99 7.76 -10.81 6.38
CA SER A 99 7.66 -10.59 7.83
C SER A 99 7.06 -11.74 8.63
N HIS A 100 6.58 -12.80 7.97
CA HIS A 100 5.94 -13.98 8.56
C HIS A 100 4.64 -13.73 9.36
N GLY A 101 4.16 -12.49 9.45
CA GLY A 101 2.98 -12.18 10.27
C GLY A 101 2.36 -10.80 10.04
N TYR A 102 2.88 -10.01 9.10
CA TYR A 102 2.31 -8.71 8.75
C TYR A 102 2.11 -8.57 7.24
N LEU A 103 1.06 -7.84 6.89
CA LEU A 103 0.83 -7.33 5.55
C LEU A 103 0.86 -5.81 5.61
N TYR A 104 1.83 -5.21 4.93
CA TYR A 104 1.96 -3.76 4.83
C TYR A 104 1.15 -3.32 3.62
N ILE A 105 0.33 -2.29 3.79
CA ILE A 105 -0.51 -1.77 2.71
C ILE A 105 -0.32 -0.27 2.51
N ALA A 106 -0.53 0.18 1.27
CA ALA A 106 -0.70 1.57 0.91
C ALA A 106 -1.92 1.72 0.01
N VAL A 107 -2.85 2.61 0.38
CA VAL A 107 -4.07 2.90 -0.35
C VAL A 107 -4.11 4.36 -0.75
N TYR A 108 -4.35 4.64 -2.01
CA TYR A 108 -4.42 5.99 -2.59
C TYR A 108 -5.43 6.01 -3.73
N GLN A 109 -5.86 7.20 -4.17
CA GLN A 109 -6.78 7.29 -5.30
C GLN A 109 -6.05 6.84 -6.57
N THR A 110 -6.69 6.04 -7.41
CA THR A 110 -6.10 5.52 -8.66
C THR A 110 -5.61 6.64 -9.58
N ALA A 111 -6.28 7.80 -9.55
CA ALA A 111 -5.86 8.99 -10.30
C ALA A 111 -4.49 9.55 -9.85
N ASP A 112 -4.07 9.28 -8.61
CA ASP A 112 -2.79 9.72 -8.05
C ASP A 112 -1.68 8.67 -8.25
N LYS A 113 -1.98 7.54 -8.92
CA LYS A 113 -1.02 6.44 -9.11
C LYS A 113 0.29 6.98 -9.69
N PRO A 114 1.45 6.63 -9.11
CA PRO A 114 2.72 7.12 -9.64
C PRO A 114 2.90 6.53 -11.04
N LEU A 115 3.13 7.41 -12.03
CA LEU A 115 3.45 6.97 -13.38
C LEU A 115 4.65 6.01 -13.34
N PRO A 116 4.61 4.89 -14.08
CA PRO A 116 5.77 4.01 -14.17
C PRO A 116 6.95 4.85 -14.67
N ALA A 117 8.09 4.75 -13.97
CA ALA A 117 9.31 5.43 -14.39
C ALA A 117 9.57 5.03 -15.85
N LEU A 118 9.59 6.01 -16.75
CA LEU A 118 9.94 5.79 -18.15
C LEU A 118 11.26 5.01 -18.19
N THR A 119 11.21 3.74 -18.58
CA THR A 119 12.40 2.96 -18.87
C THR A 119 13.04 3.60 -20.09
N HIS A 120 14.01 4.48 -19.85
CA HIS A 120 14.85 5.03 -20.89
C HIS A 120 15.70 3.88 -21.44
N SER A 121 15.20 3.21 -22.48
CA SER A 121 16.02 2.30 -23.29
C SER A 121 17.26 3.07 -23.76
N PRO A 122 18.48 2.57 -23.54
CA PRO A 122 19.62 3.13 -24.23
C PRO A 122 19.48 2.76 -25.71
N SER A 123 19.13 3.75 -26.54
CA SER A 123 19.38 3.66 -27.98
C SER A 123 20.89 3.54 -28.17
N ILE A 124 21.36 2.31 -28.36
CA ILE A 124 22.68 2.06 -28.93
C ILE A 124 22.55 2.43 -30.40
N THR A 125 23.06 3.61 -30.76
CA THR A 125 23.31 3.96 -32.17
C THR A 125 24.57 3.21 -32.61
N LEU A 126 24.41 2.39 -33.65
CA LEU A 126 25.51 1.77 -34.41
C LEU A 126 26.00 2.75 -35.48
#